data_AF-A0A7J4KIS7-F1
#
_entry.id   AF-A0A7J4KIS7-F1
#
_cell.length_a   1.000
_cell.length_b   1.000
_cell.length_c   1.000
_cell.angle_alpha   90.00
_cell.angle_beta   90.00
_cell.angle_gamma   90.00
#
_symmetry.space_group_name_H-M   'P 1'
#
loop_
_entity.id
_entity.type
_entity.pdbx_description
1 polymer ?
#
loop_
_entity_poly.entity_id
_entity_poly.type
_entity_poly.pdbx_seq_one_letter_code
_entity_poly.pdbx_strand_id
1 'polypeptide(L)'
;MVDCSKCGKNNSDDAVFCTNCGVSLRSDVGATIEQQAQRFAQNMEQAGKRIGDQVSKAAKQFHEGTQKEARHFEERLDRMGKRAETWYERSFGPVGPLLESFIFLIVFRLIIMVMELPNDDAPEVQTVAAILLVYILPFFALSLLSNYTQYLSKKFFQIKVFSPLLYAIFFVLFCWIISRILYDASTHFSIPDIRIAAVSLENSLPSIFVFVLLIGYVILMLNLPKDHGKKP
;
A
#
# COMPACT_ATOMS: atom_id res chain seq x y z
N MET A 1 -15.20 -63.12 31.71
CA MET A 1 -14.86 -61.71 31.94
C MET A 1 -13.39 -61.52 31.58
N VAL A 2 -13.01 -60.42 30.93
CA VAL A 2 -11.62 -60.17 30.50
C VAL A 2 -11.04 -58.92 31.16
N ASP A 3 -9.87 -59.06 31.79
CA ASP A 3 -9.18 -57.96 32.44
C ASP A 3 -8.32 -57.18 31.45
N CYS A 4 -8.41 -55.85 31.53
CA CYS A 4 -7.60 -54.97 30.72
C CYS A 4 -6.13 -54.99 31.17
N SER A 5 -5.23 -55.41 30.30
CA SER A 5 -3.78 -55.46 30.54
C SER A 5 -3.14 -54.10 30.84
N LYS A 6 -3.79 -52.98 30.45
CA LYS A 6 -3.26 -51.63 30.66
C LYS A 6 -3.73 -50.97 31.96
N CYS A 7 -4.97 -51.20 32.38
CA CYS A 7 -5.55 -50.49 33.53
C CYS A 7 -6.23 -51.38 34.57
N GLY A 8 -6.20 -52.71 34.40
CA GLY A 8 -6.72 -53.69 35.36
C GLY A 8 -8.25 -53.70 35.53
N LYS A 9 -9.00 -52.97 34.69
CA LYS A 9 -10.47 -52.95 34.74
C LYS A 9 -11.00 -54.25 34.12
N ASN A 10 -11.97 -54.86 34.80
CA ASN A 10 -12.66 -56.04 34.31
C ASN A 10 -13.75 -55.65 33.30
N ASN A 11 -13.73 -56.24 32.11
CA ASN A 11 -14.68 -55.95 31.02
C ASN A 11 -15.43 -57.24 30.63
N SER A 12 -16.54 -57.09 29.91
CA SER A 12 -17.27 -58.24 29.38
C SER A 12 -16.44 -59.01 28.35
N ASP A 13 -16.70 -60.31 28.17
CA ASP A 13 -15.91 -61.18 27.27
C ASP A 13 -16.06 -60.82 25.78
N ASP A 14 -17.12 -60.09 25.43
CA ASP A 14 -17.40 -59.57 24.11
C ASP A 14 -16.87 -58.13 23.89
N ALA A 15 -16.28 -57.50 24.91
CA ALA A 15 -15.74 -56.15 24.80
C ALA A 15 -14.50 -56.12 23.89
N VAL A 16 -14.60 -55.43 22.75
CA VAL A 16 -13.48 -55.24 21.80
C VAL A 16 -12.46 -54.22 22.30
N PHE A 17 -12.91 -53.25 23.10
CA PHE A 17 -12.09 -52.21 23.72
C PHE A 17 -12.42 -52.09 25.21
N CYS A 18 -11.42 -51.75 26.01
CA CYS A 18 -11.62 -51.49 27.43
C CYS A 18 -12.49 -50.24 27.62
N THR A 19 -13.60 -50.38 28.35
CA THR A 19 -14.55 -49.29 28.63
C THR A 19 -13.96 -48.15 29.45
N ASN A 20 -12.84 -48.39 30.15
CA ASN A 20 -12.21 -47.38 31.02
C ASN A 20 -11.09 -46.60 30.33
N CYS A 21 -10.26 -47.24 29.50
CA CYS A 21 -9.08 -46.58 28.89
C CYS A 21 -9.01 -46.69 27.36
N GLY A 22 -9.97 -47.35 26.72
CA GLY A 22 -10.09 -47.42 25.27
C GLY A 22 -9.10 -48.34 24.55
N VAL A 23 -8.19 -49.02 25.26
CA VAL A 23 -7.25 -49.96 24.61
C VAL A 23 -7.99 -51.19 24.08
N SER A 24 -7.62 -51.66 22.89
CA SER A 24 -8.22 -52.89 22.35
C SER A 24 -7.83 -54.09 23.20
N LEU A 25 -8.82 -54.90 23.56
CA LEU A 25 -8.64 -56.13 24.35
C LEU A 25 -8.27 -57.33 23.45
N ARG A 26 -8.33 -57.15 22.12
CA ARG A 26 -7.82 -58.10 21.12
C ARG A 26 -6.40 -57.67 20.70
N SER A 27 -5.40 -58.43 21.14
CA SER A 27 -3.97 -58.08 21.04
C SER A 27 -3.40 -57.96 19.63
N ASP A 28 -4.09 -58.45 18.60
CA ASP A 28 -3.52 -58.52 17.23
C ASP A 28 -3.78 -57.27 16.38
N VAL A 29 -4.65 -56.35 16.80
CA VAL A 29 -5.03 -55.18 15.98
C VAL A 29 -4.09 -53.99 16.22
N GLY A 30 -3.49 -53.86 17.41
CA GLY A 30 -2.63 -52.72 17.76
C GLY A 30 -1.30 -52.69 17.01
N ALA A 31 -0.63 -53.84 16.88
CA ALA A 31 0.67 -53.94 16.22
C ALA A 31 0.59 -53.70 14.70
N THR A 32 -0.50 -54.13 14.06
CA THR A 32 -0.71 -53.94 12.61
C THR A 32 -1.01 -52.48 12.26
N ILE A 33 -1.77 -51.77 13.09
CA ILE A 33 -2.10 -50.35 12.89
C ILE A 33 -0.85 -49.48 13.05
N GLU A 34 0.03 -49.77 14.02
CA GLU A 34 1.25 -49.01 14.24
C GLU A 34 2.26 -49.16 13.07
N GLN A 35 2.39 -50.38 12.53
CA GLN A 35 3.22 -50.63 11.34
C GLN A 35 2.64 -49.95 10.08
N GLN A 36 1.31 -49.94 9.91
CA GLN A 36 0.67 -49.24 8.79
C GLN A 36 0.83 -47.72 8.91
N ALA A 37 0.71 -47.17 10.12
CA ALA A 37 0.90 -45.75 10.37
C ALA A 37 2.34 -45.31 10.10
N GLN A 38 3.35 -46.08 10.52
CA GLN A 38 4.77 -45.77 10.25
C GLN A 38 5.10 -45.83 8.75
N ARG A 39 4.61 -46.85 8.03
CA ARG A 39 4.79 -46.94 6.57
C ARG A 39 4.10 -45.80 5.84
N PHE A 40 2.91 -45.42 6.28
CA PHE A 40 2.18 -44.28 5.74
C PHE A 40 2.93 -42.97 5.99
N ALA A 41 3.45 -42.75 7.19
CA ALA A 41 4.25 -41.56 7.53
C ALA A 41 5.52 -41.47 6.68
N GLN A 42 6.26 -42.58 6.51
CA GLN A 42 7.46 -42.60 5.66
C GLN A 42 7.14 -42.36 4.18
N ASN A 43 6.07 -42.97 3.67
CA ASN A 43 5.64 -42.75 2.29
C ASN A 43 5.17 -41.30 2.06
N MET A 44 4.47 -40.72 3.03
CA MET A 44 4.05 -39.31 2.98
C MET A 44 5.22 -38.35 3.07
N GLU A 45 6.23 -38.61 3.90
CA GLU A 45 7.44 -37.78 3.97
C GLU A 45 8.22 -37.82 2.65
N GLN A 46 8.37 -38.99 2.04
CA GLN A 46 9.03 -39.14 0.74
C GLN A 46 8.22 -38.49 -0.40
N ALA A 47 6.90 -38.62 -0.38
CA ALA A 47 6.02 -37.93 -1.33
C ALA A 47 6.11 -36.41 -1.16
N GLY A 48 6.09 -35.92 0.09
CA GLY A 48 6.24 -34.51 0.42
C GLY A 48 7.57 -33.92 -0.07
N LYS A 49 8.69 -34.63 0.11
CA LYS A 49 10.00 -34.20 -0.42
C LYS A 49 10.01 -34.11 -1.95
N ARG A 50 9.47 -35.11 -2.64
CA ARG A 50 9.41 -35.10 -4.12
C ARG A 50 8.53 -33.98 -4.65
N ILE A 51 7.37 -33.76 -4.03
CA ILE A 51 6.47 -32.66 -4.37
C ILE A 51 7.15 -31.31 -4.09
N GLY A 52 7.79 -31.17 -2.92
CA GLY A 52 8.54 -29.96 -2.57
C GLY A 52 9.66 -29.63 -3.56
N ASP A 53 10.42 -30.63 -4.00
CA ASP A 53 11.48 -30.46 -4.99
C ASP A 53 10.94 -30.07 -6.37
N GLN A 54 9.83 -30.66 -6.80
CA GLN A 54 9.18 -30.31 -8.07
C GLN A 54 8.60 -28.89 -8.05
N VAL A 55 7.92 -28.52 -6.96
CA VAL A 55 7.36 -27.17 -6.76
C VAL A 55 8.47 -26.13 -6.68
N SER A 56 9.56 -26.42 -5.97
CA SER A 56 10.74 -25.53 -5.87
C SER A 56 11.39 -25.28 -7.23
N LYS A 57 11.54 -26.32 -8.06
CA LYS A 57 12.08 -26.19 -9.42
C LYS A 57 11.15 -25.41 -10.35
N ALA A 58 9.84 -25.69 -10.30
CA ALA A 58 8.85 -24.96 -11.08
C ALA A 58 8.78 -23.48 -10.68
N ALA A 59 8.83 -23.17 -9.38
CA ALA A 59 8.86 -21.80 -8.87
C ALA A 59 10.11 -21.05 -9.34
N LYS A 60 11.30 -21.67 -9.32
CA LYS A 60 12.54 -21.05 -9.82
C LYS A 60 12.48 -20.73 -11.31
N GLN A 61 12.01 -21.68 -12.13
CA GLN A 61 11.88 -21.45 -13.57
C GLN A 61 10.85 -20.37 -13.91
N PHE A 62 9.73 -20.35 -13.18
CA PHE A 62 8.72 -19.31 -13.32
C PHE A 62 9.24 -17.93 -12.91
N HIS A 63 10.00 -17.85 -11.81
CA HIS A 63 10.61 -16.61 -11.34
C HIS A 63 11.65 -16.07 -12.34
N GLU A 64 12.50 -16.93 -12.90
CA GLU A 64 13.50 -16.53 -13.90
C GLU A 64 12.89 -16.12 -15.24
N GLY A 65 11.81 -16.81 -15.68
CA GLY A 65 11.08 -16.47 -16.90
C GLY A 65 10.36 -15.13 -16.78
N THR A 66 9.58 -14.95 -15.71
CA THR A 66 8.86 -13.70 -15.44
C THR A 66 9.80 -12.51 -15.21
N GLN A 67 10.96 -12.71 -14.57
CA GLN A 67 11.91 -11.63 -14.34
C GLN A 67 12.53 -11.08 -15.65
N LYS A 68 12.80 -11.95 -16.63
CA LYS A 68 13.36 -11.53 -17.93
C LYS A 68 12.31 -10.80 -18.79
N GLU A 69 11.07 -11.28 -18.79
CA GLU A 69 9.97 -10.60 -19.49
C GLU A 69 9.62 -9.26 -18.84
N ALA A 70 9.61 -9.20 -17.50
CA ALA A 70 9.41 -7.96 -16.76
C ALA A 70 10.48 -6.92 -17.11
N ARG A 71 11.77 -7.29 -17.15
CA ARG A 71 12.84 -6.37 -17.55
C ARG A 71 12.67 -5.81 -18.96
N HIS A 72 12.34 -6.66 -19.94
CA HIS A 72 12.11 -6.19 -21.30
C HIS A 72 10.85 -5.33 -21.43
N PHE A 73 9.82 -5.61 -20.64
CA PHE A 73 8.63 -4.79 -20.57
C PHE A 73 8.92 -3.43 -19.92
N GLU A 74 9.67 -3.39 -18.81
CA GLU A 74 10.15 -2.16 -18.17
C GLU A 74 10.98 -1.31 -19.15
N GLU A 75 11.93 -1.91 -19.88
CA GLU A 75 12.72 -1.20 -20.90
C GLU A 75 11.87 -0.66 -22.06
N ARG A 76 10.78 -1.34 -22.42
CA ARG A 76 9.84 -0.87 -23.43
C ARG A 76 8.98 0.28 -22.89
N LEU A 77 8.49 0.17 -21.66
CA LEU A 77 7.74 1.24 -20.98
C LEU A 77 8.60 2.48 -20.78
N ASP A 78 9.87 2.34 -20.38
CA ASP A 78 10.79 3.46 -20.20
C ASP A 78 11.06 4.19 -21.52
N ARG A 79 11.26 3.44 -22.61
CA ARG A 79 11.39 4.04 -23.96
C ARG A 79 10.13 4.75 -24.42
N MET A 80 8.96 4.18 -24.15
CA MET A 80 7.68 4.82 -24.45
C MET A 80 7.45 6.07 -23.61
N GLY A 81 7.78 6.01 -22.32
CA GLY A 81 7.72 7.12 -21.38
C GLY A 81 8.59 8.28 -21.83
N LYS A 82 9.87 8.04 -22.14
CA LYS A 82 10.79 9.08 -22.64
C LYS A 82 10.32 9.72 -23.94
N ARG A 83 9.78 8.92 -24.87
CA ARG A 83 9.25 9.43 -26.13
C ARG A 83 7.99 10.27 -25.92
N ALA A 84 7.10 9.82 -25.02
CA ALA A 84 5.89 10.55 -24.66
C ALA A 84 6.23 11.86 -23.94
N GLU A 85 7.17 11.86 -23.01
CA GLU A 85 7.64 13.06 -22.29
C GLU A 85 8.23 14.08 -23.27
N THR A 86 9.12 13.65 -24.17
CA THR A 86 9.72 14.54 -25.17
C THR A 86 8.67 15.16 -26.10
N TRP A 87 7.69 14.35 -26.54
CA TRP A 87 6.59 14.84 -27.38
C TRP A 87 5.67 15.80 -26.62
N TYR A 88 5.39 15.49 -25.34
CA TYR A 88 4.56 16.29 -24.45
C TYR A 88 5.19 17.66 -24.17
N GLU A 89 6.47 17.68 -23.77
CA GLU A 89 7.21 18.93 -23.53
C GLU A 89 7.24 19.80 -24.78
N ARG A 90 7.45 19.20 -25.95
CA ARG A 90 7.49 19.92 -27.24
C ARG A 90 6.13 20.49 -27.63
N SER A 91 5.04 19.77 -27.35
CA SER A 91 3.70 20.14 -27.79
C SER A 91 3.00 21.09 -26.81
N PHE A 92 3.24 20.92 -25.51
CA PHE A 92 2.47 21.61 -24.46
C PHE A 92 3.28 22.56 -23.58
N GLY A 93 4.61 22.58 -23.63
CA GLY A 93 5.48 23.58 -22.98
C GLY A 93 4.89 24.25 -21.71
N PRO A 94 4.46 25.53 -21.77
CA PRO A 94 3.88 26.26 -20.62
C PRO A 94 2.44 25.84 -20.24
N VAL A 95 1.71 25.17 -21.12
CA VAL A 95 0.37 24.60 -20.91
C VAL A 95 0.45 23.22 -20.24
N GLY A 96 1.61 22.56 -20.29
CA GLY A 96 1.81 21.22 -19.70
C GLY A 96 1.36 21.11 -18.24
N PRO A 97 1.81 21.98 -17.32
CA PRO A 97 1.39 21.94 -15.92
C PRO A 97 -0.13 22.09 -15.72
N LEU A 98 -0.76 22.93 -16.53
CA LEU A 98 -2.21 23.15 -16.51
C LEU A 98 -2.96 21.89 -16.95
N LEU A 99 -2.51 21.26 -18.04
CA LEU A 99 -3.11 20.04 -18.56
C LEU A 99 -2.97 18.87 -17.58
N GLU A 100 -1.81 18.75 -16.92
CA GLU A 100 -1.59 17.78 -15.85
C GLU A 100 -2.55 17.98 -14.67
N SER A 101 -2.76 19.23 -14.24
CA SER A 101 -3.74 19.55 -13.20
C SER A 101 -5.18 19.27 -13.63
N PHE A 102 -5.53 19.48 -14.91
CA PHE A 102 -6.84 19.10 -15.45
C PHE A 102 -7.04 17.59 -15.48
N ILE A 103 -6.03 16.82 -15.89
CA ILE A 103 -6.08 15.36 -15.86
C ILE A 103 -6.28 14.88 -14.42
N PHE A 104 -5.54 15.44 -13.47
CA PHE A 104 -5.73 15.16 -12.04
C PHE A 104 -7.18 15.41 -11.60
N LEU A 105 -7.77 16.56 -11.98
CA LEU A 105 -9.16 16.87 -11.66
C LEU A 105 -10.13 15.85 -12.26
N ILE A 106 -9.95 15.48 -13.53
CA ILE A 106 -10.79 14.48 -14.21
C ILE A 106 -10.73 13.14 -13.47
N VAL A 107 -9.53 12.65 -13.15
CA VAL A 107 -9.35 11.40 -12.41
C VAL A 107 -9.97 11.50 -11.01
N PHE A 108 -9.74 12.60 -10.30
CA PHE A 108 -10.31 12.81 -8.97
C PHE A 108 -11.85 12.87 -9.01
N ARG A 109 -12.43 13.51 -10.02
CA ARG A 109 -13.88 13.53 -10.24
C ARG A 109 -14.43 12.15 -10.57
N LEU A 110 -13.73 11.36 -11.37
CA LEU A 110 -14.11 9.97 -11.65
C LEU A 110 -14.12 9.12 -10.37
N ILE A 111 -13.15 9.30 -9.48
CA ILE A 111 -13.13 8.63 -8.17
C ILE A 111 -14.37 9.02 -7.36
N ILE A 112 -14.66 10.31 -7.24
CA ILE A 112 -15.86 10.79 -6.54
C ILE A 112 -17.14 10.23 -7.19
N MET A 113 -17.20 10.18 -8.53
CA MET A 113 -18.34 9.62 -9.26
C MET A 113 -18.56 8.14 -8.94
N VAL A 114 -17.48 7.36 -8.81
CA VAL A 114 -17.57 5.96 -8.39
C VAL A 114 -18.07 5.85 -6.95
N MET A 115 -17.67 6.75 -6.06
CA MET A 115 -18.17 6.79 -4.67
C MET A 115 -19.64 7.24 -4.58
N GLU A 116 -20.10 8.07 -5.51
CA GLU A 116 -21.51 8.50 -5.62
C GLU A 116 -22.42 7.42 -6.21
N LEU A 117 -21.88 6.31 -6.72
CA LEU A 117 -22.71 5.24 -7.26
C LEU A 117 -23.69 4.76 -6.16
N PRO A 118 -24.98 4.58 -6.50
CA PRO A 118 -25.98 4.14 -5.53
C PRO A 118 -25.53 2.82 -4.94
N ASN A 119 -25.17 2.86 -3.66
CA ASN A 119 -24.83 1.69 -2.88
C ASN A 119 -25.71 1.73 -1.64
N ASP A 120 -26.75 0.89 -1.63
CA ASP A 120 -27.72 0.81 -0.53
C ASP A 120 -27.04 0.41 0.80
N ASP A 121 -25.85 -0.19 0.73
CA ASP A 121 -25.12 -0.69 1.89
C ASP A 121 -24.24 0.36 2.61
N ALA A 122 -24.09 1.58 2.05
CA ALA A 122 -23.13 2.54 2.60
C ALA A 122 -23.51 4.04 2.38
N PRO A 123 -24.52 4.58 3.09
CA PRO A 123 -24.89 6.00 3.01
C PRO A 123 -23.76 6.95 3.46
N GLU A 124 -22.82 6.44 4.26
CA GLU A 124 -21.64 7.17 4.73
C GLU A 124 -20.70 7.52 3.57
N VAL A 125 -20.56 6.64 2.57
CA VAL A 125 -19.68 6.84 1.41
C VAL A 125 -20.16 8.02 0.56
N GLN A 126 -21.48 8.20 0.44
CA GLN A 126 -22.06 9.35 -0.27
C GLN A 126 -21.75 10.67 0.44
N THR A 127 -21.79 10.68 1.78
CA THR A 127 -21.40 11.86 2.58
C THR A 127 -19.94 12.21 2.37
N VAL A 128 -19.04 11.21 2.36
CA VAL A 128 -17.62 11.44 2.06
C VAL A 128 -17.41 11.99 0.64
N ALA A 129 -18.13 11.45 -0.34
CA ALA A 129 -18.07 11.92 -1.72
C ALA A 129 -18.51 13.39 -1.85
N ALA A 130 -19.59 13.78 -1.17
CA ALA A 130 -20.09 15.16 -1.15
C ALA A 130 -19.08 16.12 -0.52
N ILE A 131 -18.44 15.73 0.60
CA ILE A 131 -17.37 16.52 1.21
C ILE A 131 -16.21 16.67 0.23
N LEU A 132 -15.70 15.58 -0.35
CA LEU A 132 -14.59 15.62 -1.31
C LEU A 132 -14.90 16.49 -2.54
N LEU A 133 -16.15 16.52 -3.00
CA LEU A 133 -16.60 17.36 -4.10
C LEU A 133 -16.45 18.86 -3.80
N VAL A 134 -16.71 19.29 -2.56
CA VAL A 134 -16.49 20.69 -2.12
C VAL A 134 -15.02 21.09 -2.22
N TYR A 135 -14.11 20.15 -1.92
CA TYR A 135 -12.66 20.39 -1.92
C TYR A 135 -11.97 20.17 -3.27
N ILE A 136 -12.71 19.86 -4.34
CA ILE A 136 -12.12 19.61 -5.67
C ILE A 136 -11.34 20.82 -6.20
N LEU A 137 -11.86 22.03 -6.01
CA LEU A 137 -11.24 23.25 -6.50
C LEU A 137 -9.99 23.64 -5.69
N PRO A 138 -9.99 23.57 -4.34
CA PRO A 138 -8.77 23.65 -3.54
C PRO A 138 -7.68 22.66 -3.98
N PHE A 139 -8.04 21.39 -4.21
CA PHE A 139 -7.08 20.39 -4.71
C PHE A 139 -6.56 20.72 -6.11
N PHE A 140 -7.41 21.24 -7.00
CA PHE A 140 -6.98 21.71 -8.32
C PHE A 140 -6.00 22.89 -8.23
N ALA A 141 -6.30 23.89 -7.40
CA ALA A 141 -5.40 25.03 -7.18
C ALA A 141 -4.05 24.58 -6.59
N LEU A 142 -4.09 23.63 -5.65
CA LEU A 142 -2.90 23.03 -5.07
C LEU A 142 -2.08 22.24 -6.10
N SER A 143 -2.74 21.46 -6.96
CA SER A 143 -2.10 20.76 -8.08
C SER A 143 -1.44 21.73 -9.05
N LEU A 144 -2.12 22.83 -9.41
CA LEU A 144 -1.54 23.87 -10.27
C LEU A 144 -0.28 24.47 -9.64
N LEU A 145 -0.35 24.85 -8.36
CA LEU A 145 0.79 25.40 -7.65
C LEU A 145 1.99 24.44 -7.69
N SER A 146 1.75 23.15 -7.45
CA SER A 146 2.79 22.11 -7.50
C SER A 146 3.42 21.99 -8.89
N ASN A 147 2.60 21.78 -9.92
CA ASN A 147 3.06 21.49 -11.28
C ASN A 147 3.78 22.70 -11.88
N TYR A 148 3.27 23.93 -11.65
CA TYR A 148 3.95 25.15 -12.09
C TYR A 148 5.25 25.41 -11.31
N THR A 149 5.28 25.14 -10.01
CA THR A 149 6.53 25.23 -9.22
C THR A 149 7.59 24.31 -9.81
N GLN A 150 7.22 23.07 -10.15
CA GLN A 150 8.14 22.12 -10.75
C GLN A 150 8.61 22.58 -12.14
N TYR A 151 7.70 22.97 -13.02
CA TYR A 151 8.04 23.47 -14.36
C TYR A 151 8.96 24.69 -14.32
N LEU A 152 8.66 25.66 -13.46
CA LEU A 152 9.46 26.87 -13.32
C LEU A 152 10.84 26.57 -12.70
N SER A 153 10.93 25.64 -11.76
CA SER A 153 12.21 25.21 -11.16
C SER A 153 13.14 24.54 -12.19
N LYS A 154 12.57 23.83 -13.18
CA LYS A 154 13.32 23.23 -14.29
C LYS A 154 13.80 24.30 -15.29
N LYS A 155 12.98 25.31 -15.55
CA LYS A 155 13.23 26.34 -16.57
C LYS A 155 14.12 27.50 -16.11
N PHE A 156 14.02 27.91 -14.85
CA PHE A 156 14.73 29.08 -14.32
C PHE A 156 15.55 28.76 -13.07
N PHE A 157 16.87 28.97 -13.13
CA PHE A 157 17.77 28.72 -12.01
C PHE A 157 17.46 29.56 -10.76
N GLN A 158 17.02 30.82 -10.94
CA GLN A 158 16.64 31.66 -9.79
C GLN A 158 15.45 31.09 -9.01
N ILE A 159 14.50 30.45 -9.71
CA ILE A 159 13.32 29.84 -9.08
C ILE A 159 13.69 28.58 -8.29
N LYS A 160 14.80 27.91 -8.65
CA LYS A 160 15.34 26.77 -7.89
C LYS A 160 15.70 27.14 -6.44
N VAL A 161 16.15 28.38 -6.19
CA VAL A 161 16.46 28.87 -4.83
C VAL A 161 15.20 29.16 -4.01
N PHE A 162 14.10 29.53 -4.68
CA PHE A 162 12.78 29.72 -4.05
C PHE A 162 11.97 28.43 -3.92
N SER A 163 12.42 27.33 -4.55
CA SER A 163 11.72 26.06 -4.54
C SER A 163 11.38 25.54 -3.14
N PRO A 164 12.27 25.59 -2.13
CA PRO A 164 11.94 25.16 -0.76
C PRO A 164 10.77 25.94 -0.15
N LEU A 165 10.70 27.24 -0.42
CA LEU A 165 9.62 28.10 0.07
C LEU A 165 8.28 27.72 -0.58
N LEU A 166 8.26 27.54 -1.89
CA LEU A 166 7.04 27.15 -2.61
C LEU A 166 6.55 25.76 -2.19
N TYR A 167 7.45 24.80 -1.97
CA TYR A 167 7.08 23.48 -1.43
C TYR A 167 6.57 23.57 0.02
N ALA A 168 7.13 24.44 0.87
CA ALA A 168 6.62 24.65 2.22
C ALA A 168 5.21 25.26 2.19
N ILE A 169 4.96 26.25 1.32
CA ILE A 169 3.62 26.83 1.12
C ILE A 169 2.64 25.75 0.62
N PHE A 170 3.02 24.99 -0.40
CA PHE A 170 2.22 23.87 -0.90
C PHE A 170 1.87 22.88 0.21
N PHE A 171 2.86 22.45 1.00
CA PHE A 171 2.65 21.47 2.06
C PHE A 171 1.70 21.97 3.14
N VAL A 172 1.82 23.24 3.54
CA VAL A 172 0.92 23.85 4.53
C VAL A 172 -0.50 23.96 3.98
N LEU A 173 -0.67 24.40 2.73
CA LEU A 173 -1.98 24.47 2.09
C LEU A 173 -2.63 23.07 1.98
N PHE A 174 -1.83 22.05 1.66
CA PHE A 174 -2.29 20.66 1.65
C PHE A 174 -2.76 20.20 3.03
N CYS A 175 -1.97 20.42 4.08
CA CYS A 175 -2.36 20.09 5.45
C CYS A 175 -3.60 20.88 5.91
N TRP A 176 -3.73 22.14 5.49
CA TRP A 176 -4.91 22.97 5.77
C TRP A 176 -6.17 22.40 5.10
N ILE A 177 -6.09 21.99 3.83
CA ILE A 177 -7.19 21.33 3.11
C ILE A 177 -7.59 20.04 3.83
N ILE A 178 -6.61 19.21 4.23
CA ILE A 178 -6.88 17.97 4.98
C ILE A 178 -7.56 18.26 6.31
N SER A 179 -7.05 19.23 7.07
CA SER A 179 -7.65 19.63 8.35
C SER A 179 -9.11 20.06 8.16
N ARG A 180 -9.41 20.82 7.09
CA ARG A 180 -10.76 21.25 6.75
C ARG A 180 -11.69 20.08 6.37
N ILE A 181 -11.22 19.15 5.55
CA ILE A 181 -11.95 17.92 5.22
C ILE A 181 -12.26 17.11 6.49
N LEU A 182 -11.28 16.96 7.39
CA LEU A 182 -11.47 16.24 8.66
C LEU A 182 -12.45 16.96 9.58
N TYR A 183 -12.41 18.29 9.64
CA TYR A 183 -13.35 19.07 10.41
C TYR A 183 -14.79 18.85 9.92
N ASP A 184 -15.02 18.96 8.61
CA ASP A 184 -16.35 18.75 8.02
C ASP A 184 -16.80 17.29 8.14
N ALA A 185 -15.91 16.33 7.97
CA ALA A 185 -16.23 14.93 8.23
C ALA A 185 -16.65 14.73 9.70
N SER A 186 -15.97 15.36 10.66
CA SER A 186 -16.31 15.25 12.07
C SER A 186 -17.70 15.78 12.42
N THR A 187 -18.16 16.85 11.74
CA THR A 187 -19.48 17.43 11.98
C THR A 187 -20.58 16.54 11.40
N HIS A 188 -20.33 15.92 10.24
CA HIS A 188 -21.27 14.99 9.62
C HIS A 188 -21.36 13.63 10.35
N PHE A 189 -20.23 13.07 10.78
CA PHE A 189 -20.20 11.76 11.47
C PHE A 189 -20.34 11.88 13.00
N SER A 190 -20.39 13.09 13.55
CA SER A 190 -20.47 13.36 15.00
C SER A 190 -19.36 12.71 15.82
N ILE A 191 -18.16 12.54 15.24
CA ILE A 191 -17.00 11.91 15.90
C ILE A 191 -16.13 13.01 16.52
N PRO A 192 -16.14 13.20 17.86
CA PRO A 192 -15.45 14.32 18.50
C PRO A 192 -13.92 14.25 18.38
N ASP A 193 -13.35 13.04 18.31
CA ASP A 193 -11.90 12.84 18.27
C ASP A 193 -11.29 13.37 16.96
N ILE A 194 -11.99 13.20 15.84
CA ILE A 194 -11.55 13.71 14.52
C ILE A 194 -11.50 15.24 14.54
N ARG A 195 -12.47 15.89 15.18
CA ARG A 195 -12.51 17.35 15.30
C ARG A 195 -11.31 17.88 16.08
N ILE A 196 -10.96 17.22 17.18
CA ILE A 196 -9.80 17.60 18.00
C ILE A 196 -8.53 17.46 17.17
N ALA A 197 -8.38 16.36 16.43
CA ALA A 197 -7.25 16.15 15.54
C ALA A 197 -7.15 17.22 14.43
N ALA A 198 -8.28 17.57 13.80
CA ALA A 198 -8.34 18.60 12.76
C ALA A 198 -7.88 19.97 13.29
N VAL A 199 -8.41 20.41 14.43
CA VAL A 199 -8.05 21.69 15.06
C VAL A 199 -6.59 21.68 15.54
N SER A 200 -6.11 20.57 16.09
CA SER A 200 -4.71 20.42 16.48
C SER A 200 -3.75 20.54 15.30
N LEU A 201 -4.12 19.93 14.15
CA LEU A 201 -3.36 20.06 12.91
C LEU A 201 -3.35 21.51 12.41
N GLU A 202 -4.50 22.20 12.40
CA GLU A 202 -4.62 23.61 11.98
C GLU A 202 -3.74 24.53 12.85
N ASN A 203 -3.77 24.35 14.17
CA ASN A 203 -2.94 25.11 15.11
C ASN A 203 -1.44 24.85 14.94
N SER A 204 -1.07 23.68 14.44
CA SER A 204 0.33 23.28 14.22
C SER A 204 0.89 23.76 12.89
N LEU A 205 0.05 24.27 11.96
CA LEU A 205 0.47 24.69 10.62
C LEU A 205 1.61 25.72 10.61
N PRO A 206 1.65 26.76 11.46
CA PRO A 206 2.75 27.72 11.46
C PRO A 206 4.09 27.07 11.84
N SER A 207 4.08 26.16 12.81
CA SER A 207 5.27 25.41 13.23
C SER A 207 5.74 24.45 12.13
N ILE A 208 4.79 23.76 11.49
CA ILE A 208 5.04 22.87 10.35
C ILE A 208 5.66 23.66 9.20
N PHE A 209 5.15 24.86 8.88
CA PHE A 209 5.69 25.73 7.84
C PHE A 209 7.18 26.01 8.05
N VAL A 210 7.53 26.51 9.25
CA VAL A 210 8.91 26.86 9.58
C VAL A 210 9.81 25.63 9.51
N PHE A 211 9.35 24.49 10.03
CA PHE A 211 10.11 23.24 10.03
C PHE A 211 10.38 22.72 8.61
N VAL A 212 9.35 22.64 7.77
CA VAL A 212 9.47 22.19 6.37
C VAL A 212 10.36 23.14 5.58
N LEU A 213 10.22 24.45 5.80
CA LEU A 213 11.05 25.47 5.17
C LEU A 213 12.54 25.28 5.52
N LEU A 214 12.85 25.12 6.81
CA LEU A 214 14.23 24.90 7.28
C LEU A 214 14.83 23.65 6.65
N ILE A 215 14.11 22.53 6.67
CA ILE A 215 14.57 21.27 6.06
C ILE A 215 14.81 21.47 4.55
N GLY A 216 13.87 22.12 3.86
CA GLY A 216 13.97 22.35 2.42
C GLY A 216 15.22 23.18 2.06
N TYR A 217 15.54 24.22 2.85
CA TYR A 217 16.76 25.01 2.63
C TYR A 217 18.04 24.27 3.00
N VAL A 218 18.03 23.41 4.03
CA VAL A 218 19.18 22.54 4.35
C VAL A 218 19.46 21.59 3.19
N ILE A 219 18.43 20.93 2.65
CA ILE A 219 18.56 20.03 1.49
C ILE A 219 19.07 20.79 0.27
N LEU A 220 18.58 22.00 0.02
CA LEU A 220 19.04 22.85 -1.08
C LEU A 220 20.54 23.16 -0.93
N MET A 221 20.98 23.56 0.27
CA MET A 221 22.39 23.86 0.54
C MET A 221 23.30 22.66 0.34
N LEU A 222 22.87 21.46 0.77
CA LEU A 222 23.65 20.23 0.58
C LEU A 222 23.76 19.82 -0.89
N ASN A 223 22.74 20.11 -1.70
CA ASN A 223 22.66 19.75 -3.10
C ASN A 223 23.09 20.87 -4.06
N LEU A 224 23.51 22.04 -3.56
CA LEU A 224 24.04 23.08 -4.42
C LEU A 224 25.36 22.56 -5.04
N PRO A 225 25.48 22.47 -6.37
CA PRO A 225 26.75 22.14 -6.99
C PRO A 225 27.76 23.20 -6.56
N LYS A 226 28.87 22.75 -5.95
CA LYS A 226 30.01 23.61 -5.60
C LYS A 226 30.74 24.02 -6.88
N ASP A 227 30.11 24.81 -7.73
CA ASP A 227 30.76 25.36 -8.91
C ASP A 227 30.96 26.87 -8.77
N HIS A 228 31.93 27.20 -7.93
CA HIS A 228 32.62 28.48 -7.95
C HIS A 228 34.11 28.20 -7.99
N GLY A 229 34.56 27.69 -9.14
CA GLY A 229 35.93 27.24 -9.30
C GLY A 229 36.55 27.42 -10.68
N LYS A 230 35.96 28.16 -11.63
CA LYS A 230 36.70 28.62 -12.83
C LYS A 230 36.24 30.03 -13.22
N LYS A 231 37.08 31.01 -12.89
CA LYS A 231 37.04 32.37 -13.45
C LYS A 231 37.35 32.32 -14.95
N PRO A 232 36.87 33.32 -15.73
CA PRO A 232 37.37 33.58 -17.08
C PRO A 232 38.87 33.92 -17.07
#